data_AF-A0A958ENY4-F1
#
_entry.id   AF-A0A958ENY4-F1
#
_cell.length_a   1.000
_cell.length_b   1.000
_cell.length_c   1.000
_cell.angle_alpha   90.00
_cell.angle_beta   90.00
_cell.angle_gamma   90.00
#
_symmetry.space_group_name_H-M   'P 1'
#
loop_
_entity.id
_entity.type
_entity.pdbx_description
1 polymer ?
#
loop_
_entity_poly.entity_id
_entity_poly.type
_entity_poly.pdbx_seq_one_letter_code
_entity_poly.pdbx_strand_id
1 'polypeptide(L)'
;METISLSKYPKAADIKNICQIENKAVRNLQITYCYYLLSQAMQIRTDQYANWCTFATWASRQAGKTIRGEDFLESLERKLGKKAFYMEPLQSVNRWLLKKGLFEPQTTLGRIVKEIHTPFDAFEKASEAVADGNLKVFAEIAEQFALFLQSVPKATKINSPGMELFLNGFEKGMPPAGQDYLKQAFLHYQKIQSETDPIIKVSLVLLANLKIGLH
;
A
#
# COMPACT_ATOMS: atom_id res chain seq x y z
N MET A 1 -13.67 -27.30 -8.94
CA MET A 1 -13.32 -25.90 -9.24
C MET A 1 -14.42 -25.04 -8.66
N GLU A 2 -14.27 -24.64 -7.40
CA GLU A 2 -15.22 -23.73 -6.76
C GLU A 2 -15.10 -22.35 -7.39
N THR A 3 -16.20 -21.90 -7.96
CA THR A 3 -16.41 -20.54 -8.41
C THR A 3 -16.22 -19.61 -7.22
N ILE A 4 -15.08 -18.91 -7.18
CA ILE A 4 -14.87 -17.76 -6.30
C ILE A 4 -16.04 -16.81 -6.55
N SER A 5 -16.97 -16.75 -5.62
CA SER A 5 -17.92 -15.64 -5.53
C SER A 5 -17.10 -14.38 -5.29
N LEU A 6 -16.64 -13.75 -6.37
CA LEU A 6 -15.85 -12.53 -6.39
C LEU A 6 -16.62 -11.44 -5.64
N SER A 7 -16.27 -11.22 -4.38
CA SER A 7 -16.72 -10.02 -3.70
C SER A 7 -16.27 -8.82 -4.54
N LYS A 8 -17.16 -7.85 -4.73
CA LYS A 8 -16.91 -6.67 -5.58
C LYS A 8 -15.73 -5.81 -5.10
N TYR A 9 -15.26 -6.06 -3.87
CA TYR A 9 -14.13 -5.42 -3.22
C TYR A 9 -13.64 -6.26 -2.00
N PRO A 10 -12.42 -5.99 -1.48
CA PRO A 10 -11.87 -6.65 -0.29
C PRO A 10 -12.63 -6.25 1.00
N LYS A 11 -12.82 -7.20 1.90
CA LYS A 11 -13.42 -7.01 3.23
C LYS A 11 -12.34 -6.88 4.31
N ALA A 12 -12.72 -6.40 5.50
CA ALA A 12 -11.79 -6.28 6.64
C ALA A 12 -11.04 -7.59 6.96
N ALA A 13 -11.69 -8.74 6.78
CA ALA A 13 -11.04 -10.05 6.93
C ALA A 13 -9.92 -10.29 5.90
N ASP A 14 -10.09 -9.84 4.66
CA ASP A 14 -9.07 -9.95 3.60
C ASP A 14 -7.85 -9.08 3.95
N ILE A 15 -8.08 -7.87 4.46
CA ILE A 15 -7.00 -6.98 4.95
C ILE A 15 -6.20 -7.69 6.05
N LYS A 16 -6.88 -8.28 7.04
CA LYS A 16 -6.23 -9.03 8.12
C LYS A 16 -5.41 -10.19 7.60
N ASN A 17 -5.94 -10.97 6.65
CA ASN A 17 -5.22 -12.08 6.03
C ASN A 17 -3.95 -11.62 5.31
N ILE A 18 -4.02 -10.49 4.58
CA ILE A 18 -2.85 -9.92 3.89
C ILE A 18 -1.79 -9.49 4.90
N CYS A 19 -2.18 -8.86 6.01
CA CYS A 19 -1.24 -8.42 7.06
C CYS A 19 -0.46 -9.59 7.69
N GLN A 20 -1.04 -10.79 7.72
CA GLN A 20 -0.39 -12.00 8.27
C GLN A 20 0.60 -12.67 7.31
N ILE A 21 0.72 -12.21 6.06
CA ILE A 21 1.69 -12.79 5.11
C ILE A 21 3.12 -12.45 5.58
N GLU A 22 3.91 -13.48 5.89
CA GLU A 22 5.29 -13.31 6.38
C GLU A 22 6.24 -12.77 5.31
N ASN A 23 6.14 -13.29 4.08
CA ASN A 23 7.00 -12.85 2.99
C ASN A 23 6.65 -11.41 2.57
N LYS A 24 7.54 -10.46 2.89
CA LYS A 24 7.35 -9.01 2.68
C LYS A 24 7.05 -8.65 1.22
N ALA A 25 7.70 -9.31 0.25
CA ALA A 25 7.48 -9.05 -1.16
C ALA A 25 6.11 -9.55 -1.64
N VAL A 26 5.72 -10.76 -1.24
CA VAL A 26 4.38 -11.33 -1.54
C VAL A 26 3.30 -10.50 -0.84
N ARG A 27 3.51 -10.13 0.43
CA ARG A 27 2.62 -9.26 1.18
C ARG A 27 2.44 -7.93 0.47
N ASN A 28 3.52 -7.28 0.06
CA ASN A 28 3.42 -5.99 -0.64
C ASN A 28 2.69 -6.10 -1.99
N LEU A 29 2.86 -7.20 -2.73
CA LEU A 29 2.09 -7.46 -3.94
C LEU A 29 0.59 -7.53 -3.63
N GLN A 30 0.21 -8.27 -2.58
CA GLN A 30 -1.18 -8.37 -2.14
C GLN A 30 -1.75 -7.04 -1.62
N ILE A 31 -0.96 -6.26 -0.88
CA ILE A 31 -1.31 -4.88 -0.47
C ILE A 31 -1.60 -4.02 -1.69
N THR A 32 -0.70 -4.04 -2.68
CA THR A 32 -0.84 -3.26 -3.92
C THR A 32 -2.12 -3.65 -4.68
N TYR A 33 -2.39 -4.95 -4.79
CA TYR A 33 -3.60 -5.45 -5.45
C TYR A 33 -4.88 -5.14 -4.66
N CYS A 34 -4.84 -5.22 -3.34
CA CYS A 34 -5.96 -4.86 -2.46
C CYS A 34 -6.32 -3.38 -2.61
N TYR A 35 -5.33 -2.48 -2.61
CA TYR A 35 -5.57 -1.06 -2.87
C TYR A 35 -6.14 -0.81 -4.26
N TYR A 36 -5.69 -1.55 -5.28
CA TYR A 36 -6.30 -1.46 -6.61
C TYR A 36 -7.79 -1.82 -6.56
N LEU A 37 -8.16 -2.94 -5.94
CA LEU A 37 -9.57 -3.35 -5.84
C LEU A 37 -10.42 -2.35 -5.03
N LEU A 38 -9.89 -1.82 -3.92
CA LEU A 38 -10.56 -0.76 -3.15
C LEU A 38 -10.71 0.53 -3.97
N SER A 39 -9.69 0.90 -4.75
CA SER A 39 -9.75 2.06 -5.66
C SER A 39 -10.85 1.91 -6.70
N GLN A 40 -10.98 0.73 -7.32
CA GLN A 40 -12.04 0.46 -8.30
C GLN A 40 -13.43 0.53 -7.66
N ALA A 41 -13.59 0.04 -6.44
CA ALA A 41 -14.85 0.13 -5.72
C ALA A 41 -15.22 1.57 -5.33
N MET A 42 -14.22 2.37 -4.97
CA MET A 42 -14.39 3.78 -4.63
C MET A 42 -14.66 4.67 -5.86
N GLN A 43 -14.18 4.33 -7.06
CA GLN A 43 -14.45 5.11 -8.28
C GLN A 43 -15.95 5.32 -8.55
N ILE A 44 -16.79 4.34 -8.20
CA ILE A 44 -18.25 4.45 -8.32
C ILE A 44 -18.79 5.56 -7.40
N ARG A 45 -18.15 5.78 -6.24
CA ARG A 45 -18.54 6.79 -5.25
C ARG A 45 -17.94 8.16 -5.54
N THR A 46 -16.76 8.21 -6.13
CA THR A 46 -16.02 9.45 -6.40
C THR A 46 -16.21 9.98 -7.82
N ASP A 47 -17.26 9.56 -8.54
CA ASP A 47 -17.52 9.97 -9.93
C ASP A 47 -16.27 9.82 -10.84
N GLN A 48 -15.56 8.70 -10.68
CA GLN A 48 -14.30 8.36 -11.38
C GLN A 48 -13.08 9.23 -11.05
N TYR A 49 -13.19 10.20 -10.14
CA TYR A 49 -12.03 10.94 -9.65
C TYR A 49 -11.09 10.05 -8.83
N ALA A 50 -9.79 10.33 -8.91
CA ALA A 50 -8.75 9.64 -8.15
C ALA A 50 -9.02 9.78 -6.64
N ASN A 51 -9.13 8.63 -5.97
CA ASN A 51 -9.33 8.54 -4.52
C ASN A 51 -8.03 8.11 -3.84
N TRP A 52 -8.01 8.08 -2.51
CA TRP A 52 -6.81 7.73 -1.75
C TRP A 52 -6.23 6.37 -2.16
N CYS A 53 -7.08 5.36 -2.35
CA CYS A 53 -6.63 4.02 -2.75
C CYS A 53 -5.95 4.03 -4.13
N THR A 54 -6.26 4.98 -5.01
CA THR A 54 -5.54 5.18 -6.27
C THR A 54 -4.08 5.57 -6.01
N PHE A 55 -3.85 6.55 -5.13
CA PHE A 55 -2.49 6.97 -4.75
C PHE A 55 -1.75 5.90 -3.95
N ALA A 56 -2.45 5.22 -3.03
CA ALA A 56 -1.89 4.13 -2.25
C ALA A 56 -1.48 2.93 -3.13
N THR A 57 -2.22 2.62 -4.20
CA THR A 57 -1.82 1.62 -5.19
C THR A 57 -0.48 1.98 -5.83
N TRP A 58 -0.31 3.24 -6.24
CA TRP A 58 0.96 3.72 -6.81
C TRP A 58 2.09 3.69 -5.79
N ALA A 59 1.85 4.19 -4.58
CA ALA A 59 2.85 4.24 -3.51
C ALA A 59 3.29 2.83 -3.08
N SER A 60 2.36 1.88 -2.91
CA SER A 60 2.69 0.49 -2.57
C SER A 60 3.40 -0.23 -3.71
N ARG A 61 3.10 0.11 -4.98
CA ARG A 61 3.88 -0.39 -6.12
C ARG A 61 5.32 0.10 -6.07
N GLN A 62 5.55 1.38 -5.75
CA GLN A 62 6.89 1.94 -5.56
C GLN A 62 7.61 1.28 -4.38
N ALA A 63 6.94 1.13 -3.23
CA ALA A 63 7.46 0.39 -2.08
C ALA A 63 7.89 -1.03 -2.46
N GLY A 64 7.11 -1.69 -3.33
CA GLY A 64 7.42 -3.03 -3.83
C GLY A 64 8.74 -3.10 -4.60
N LYS A 65 9.10 -2.07 -5.37
CA LYS A 65 10.40 -2.01 -6.06
C LYS A 65 11.56 -2.02 -5.06
N THR A 66 11.45 -1.18 -4.04
CA THR A 66 12.44 -1.09 -2.96
C THR A 66 12.52 -2.40 -2.19
N ILE A 67 11.39 -3.01 -1.83
CA ILE A 67 11.34 -4.28 -1.09
C ILE A 67 12.02 -5.42 -1.86
N ARG A 68 11.91 -5.43 -3.20
CA ARG A 68 12.47 -6.48 -4.06
C ARG A 68 13.92 -6.24 -4.52
N GLY A 69 14.56 -5.13 -4.15
CA GLY A 69 15.94 -4.87 -4.61
C GLY A 69 16.07 -4.14 -5.94
N GLU A 70 14.96 -3.76 -6.59
CA GLU A 70 15.00 -3.25 -7.96
C GLU A 70 15.71 -1.89 -8.05
N ASP A 71 15.48 -0.98 -7.09
CA ASP A 71 16.10 0.35 -7.07
C ASP A 71 17.62 0.28 -6.88
N PHE A 72 18.10 -0.74 -6.16
CA PHE A 72 19.52 -0.97 -5.95
C PHE A 72 20.20 -1.44 -7.24
N LEU A 73 19.57 -2.37 -7.96
CA LEU A 73 20.07 -2.86 -9.26
C LEU A 73 20.17 -1.70 -10.27
N GLU A 74 19.13 -0.88 -10.38
CA GLU A 74 19.14 0.32 -11.25
C GLU A 74 20.26 1.30 -10.86
N SER A 75 20.51 1.49 -9.56
CA SER A 75 21.59 2.36 -9.05
C SER A 75 22.99 1.82 -9.34
N LEU A 76 23.20 0.50 -9.20
CA LEU A 76 24.44 -0.16 -9.58
C LEU A 76 24.69 -0.06 -11.09
N GLU A 77 23.68 -0.32 -11.92
CA GLU A 77 23.78 -0.21 -13.39
C GLU A 77 24.17 1.21 -13.81
N ARG A 78 23.60 2.23 -13.18
CA ARG A 78 23.92 3.64 -13.44
C ARG A 78 25.35 4.00 -13.03
N LYS A 79 25.87 3.45 -11.92
CA LYS A 79 27.22 3.72 -11.41
C LYS A 79 28.32 2.93 -12.12
N LEU A 80 28.06 1.68 -12.50
CA LEU A 80 29.01 0.79 -13.17
C LEU A 80 29.02 1.01 -14.70
N GLY A 81 27.99 1.68 -15.23
CA GLY A 81 27.84 1.99 -16.65
C GLY A 81 27.46 0.77 -17.50
N LYS A 82 26.84 1.00 -18.66
CA LYS A 82 26.44 -0.04 -19.62
C LYS A 82 27.60 -0.92 -20.13
N LYS A 83 28.86 -0.57 -19.85
CA LYS A 83 30.05 -1.36 -20.23
C LYS A 83 30.25 -2.62 -19.37
N ALA A 84 29.71 -2.68 -18.15
CA ALA A 84 29.74 -3.91 -17.34
C ALA A 84 28.82 -5.02 -17.90
N PHE A 85 27.85 -4.65 -18.75
CA PHE A 85 26.88 -5.57 -19.35
C PHE A 85 27.43 -6.39 -20.52
N TYR A 86 28.63 -6.07 -21.04
CA TYR A 86 29.29 -6.92 -22.05
C TYR A 86 29.91 -8.20 -21.46
N MET A 87 29.83 -8.40 -20.13
CA MET A 87 30.21 -9.65 -19.48
C MET A 87 28.98 -10.54 -19.28
N GLU A 88 28.42 -11.02 -20.40
CA GLU A 88 27.37 -12.05 -20.48
C GLU A 88 27.60 -13.34 -19.65
N PRO A 89 28.81 -13.70 -19.14
CA PRO A 89 28.93 -14.81 -18.19
C PRO A 89 28.46 -14.49 -16.76
N LEU A 90 28.23 -13.23 -16.39
CA LEU A 90 27.96 -12.86 -14.98
C LEU A 90 26.50 -12.98 -14.55
N GLN A 91 25.53 -13.06 -15.47
CA GLN A 91 24.12 -13.21 -15.09
C GLN A 91 23.81 -14.61 -14.52
N SER A 92 24.50 -15.64 -15.02
CA SER A 92 24.46 -17.00 -14.46
C SER A 92 25.23 -17.09 -13.14
N VAL A 93 26.34 -16.35 -13.02
CA VAL A 93 27.09 -16.21 -11.76
C VAL A 93 26.27 -15.50 -10.68
N ASN A 94 25.53 -14.43 -11.00
CA ASN A 94 24.64 -13.76 -10.06
C ASN A 94 23.51 -14.69 -9.58
N ARG A 95 22.84 -15.42 -10.48
CA ARG A 95 21.83 -16.42 -10.07
C ARG A 95 22.43 -17.55 -9.23
N TRP A 96 23.67 -17.95 -9.50
CA TRP A 96 24.39 -18.95 -8.73
C TRP A 96 24.80 -18.43 -7.34
N LEU A 97 25.27 -17.20 -7.23
CA LEU A 97 25.61 -16.53 -5.96
C LEU A 97 24.37 -16.32 -5.09
N LEU A 98 23.26 -15.89 -5.68
CA LEU A 98 21.96 -15.80 -5.02
C LEU A 98 21.50 -17.16 -4.51
N LYS A 99 21.60 -18.22 -5.33
CA LYS A 99 21.33 -19.62 -4.92
C LYS A 99 22.28 -20.14 -3.84
N LYS A 100 23.50 -19.63 -3.77
CA LYS A 100 24.50 -19.97 -2.75
C LYS A 100 24.32 -19.18 -1.45
N GLY A 101 23.24 -18.41 -1.34
CA GLY A 101 22.87 -17.69 -0.13
C GLY A 101 23.67 -16.42 0.08
N LEU A 102 24.03 -15.70 -0.99
CA LEU A 102 24.65 -14.36 -0.91
C LEU A 102 23.90 -13.41 0.05
N PHE A 103 22.58 -13.58 0.18
CA PHE A 103 21.70 -12.82 1.09
C PHE A 103 21.22 -13.62 2.31
N GLU A 104 21.77 -14.82 2.54
CA GLU A 104 21.44 -15.64 3.70
C GLU A 104 22.58 -15.56 4.73
N PRO A 105 22.37 -14.94 5.90
CA PRO A 105 23.42 -14.70 6.89
C PRO A 105 24.10 -15.96 7.43
N GLN A 106 23.46 -17.12 7.25
CA GLN A 106 23.91 -18.41 7.73
C GLN A 106 24.95 -19.06 6.80
N THR A 107 25.04 -18.61 5.55
CA THR A 107 25.98 -19.17 4.57
C THR A 107 27.36 -18.51 4.65
N THR A 108 28.39 -19.20 4.16
CA THR A 108 29.76 -18.68 4.14
C THR A 108 29.87 -17.38 3.33
N LEU A 109 29.12 -17.27 2.24
CA LEU A 109 29.08 -16.08 1.39
C LEU A 109 28.32 -14.93 2.05
N GLY A 110 27.20 -15.21 2.70
CA GLY A 110 26.45 -14.21 3.48
C GLY A 110 27.23 -13.68 4.70
N ARG A 111 28.05 -14.52 5.36
CA ARG A 111 28.93 -14.08 6.46
C ARG A 111 30.01 -13.10 6.02
N ILE A 112 30.62 -13.34 4.85
CA ILE A 112 31.64 -12.45 4.29
C ILE A 112 31.04 -11.10 3.88
N VAL A 113 29.82 -11.09 3.32
CA VAL A 113 29.10 -9.86 2.99
C VAL A 113 28.72 -9.08 4.25
N LYS A 114 28.35 -9.78 5.34
CA LYS A 114 27.98 -9.18 6.63
C LYS A 114 29.15 -8.54 7.39
N GLU A 115 30.36 -9.09 7.29
CA GLU A 115 31.56 -8.54 7.97
C GLU A 115 32.07 -7.25 7.31
N ILE A 116 31.71 -7.02 6.04
CA ILE A 116 31.98 -5.77 5.36
C ILE A 116 30.73 -4.91 5.56
N HIS A 117 30.79 -3.87 6.41
CA HIS A 117 29.72 -2.87 6.49
C HIS A 117 29.51 -2.22 5.12
N THR A 118 28.59 -2.78 4.36
CA THR A 118 28.43 -2.52 2.94
C THR A 118 27.23 -1.61 2.70
N PRO A 119 27.13 -0.96 1.53
CA PRO A 119 25.89 -0.33 1.08
C PRO A 119 24.68 -1.29 1.07
N PHE A 120 24.89 -2.60 1.20
CA PHE A 120 23.85 -3.61 1.35
C PHE A 120 23.14 -3.53 2.71
N ASP A 121 23.85 -3.28 3.81
CA ASP A 121 23.23 -3.12 5.15
C ASP A 121 22.23 -1.95 5.17
N ALA A 122 22.59 -0.84 4.51
CA ALA A 122 21.72 0.32 4.39
C ALA A 122 20.50 0.04 3.50
N PHE A 123 20.68 -0.78 2.46
CA PHE A 123 19.62 -1.19 1.56
C PHE A 123 18.63 -2.15 2.25
N GLU A 124 19.13 -3.15 2.96
CA GLU A 124 18.28 -4.07 3.75
C GLU A 124 17.45 -3.29 4.77
N LYS A 125 18.07 -2.39 5.54
CA LYS A 125 17.36 -1.51 6.47
C LYS A 125 16.29 -0.65 5.80
N ALA A 126 16.58 -0.10 4.61
CA ALA A 126 15.60 0.68 3.85
C ALA A 126 14.44 -0.19 3.36
N SER A 127 14.72 -1.40 2.85
CA SER A 127 13.72 -2.39 2.45
C SER A 127 12.82 -2.79 3.62
N GLU A 128 13.40 -3.06 4.78
CA GLU A 128 12.67 -3.39 6.01
C GLU A 128 11.78 -2.23 6.47
N ALA A 129 12.35 -1.02 6.59
CA ALA A 129 11.60 0.16 7.01
C ALA A 129 10.43 0.48 6.05
N VAL A 130 10.64 0.34 4.74
CA VAL A 130 9.59 0.53 3.72
C VAL A 130 8.52 -0.55 3.82
N ALA A 131 8.90 -1.82 4.01
CA ALA A 131 7.94 -2.91 4.17
C ALA A 131 7.08 -2.76 5.42
N ASP A 132 7.68 -2.35 6.53
CA ASP A 132 7.00 -2.20 7.81
C ASP A 132 6.14 -0.93 7.81
N GLY A 133 6.63 0.17 7.24
CA GLY A 133 5.87 1.40 7.04
C GLY A 133 4.65 1.21 6.14
N ASN A 134 4.82 0.57 4.98
CA ASN A 134 3.71 0.31 4.06
C ASN A 134 2.68 -0.64 4.69
N LEU A 135 3.12 -1.65 5.46
CA LEU A 135 2.22 -2.54 6.21
C LEU A 135 1.42 -1.75 7.26
N LYS A 136 2.07 -0.91 8.05
CA LYS A 136 1.41 -0.14 9.12
C LYS A 136 0.28 0.73 8.55
N VAL A 137 0.58 1.51 7.51
CA VAL A 137 -0.41 2.37 6.85
C VAL A 137 -1.53 1.55 6.21
N PHE A 138 -1.19 0.44 5.55
CA PHE A 138 -2.19 -0.47 4.96
C PHE A 138 -3.14 -1.05 6.00
N ALA A 139 -2.61 -1.59 7.09
CA ALA A 139 -3.41 -2.24 8.13
C ALA A 139 -4.46 -1.30 8.70
N GLU A 140 -4.11 -0.03 8.93
CA GLU A 140 -5.04 0.96 9.45
C GLU A 140 -6.02 1.45 8.37
N ILE A 141 -5.50 2.01 7.27
CA ILE A 141 -6.33 2.77 6.33
C ILE A 141 -7.20 1.84 5.46
N ALA A 142 -6.65 0.72 4.98
CA ALA A 142 -7.38 -0.18 4.09
C ALA A 142 -8.56 -0.86 4.80
N GLU A 143 -8.43 -1.16 6.10
CA GLU A 143 -9.54 -1.69 6.91
C GLU A 143 -10.70 -0.70 6.95
N GLN A 144 -10.43 0.60 7.15
CA GLN A 144 -11.48 1.63 7.17
C GLN A 144 -12.19 1.77 5.82
N PHE A 145 -11.48 1.67 4.69
CA PHE A 145 -12.11 1.66 3.37
C PHE A 145 -13.00 0.42 3.16
N ALA A 146 -12.53 -0.76 3.58
CA ALA A 146 -13.32 -1.99 3.47
C ALA A 146 -14.58 -1.91 4.32
N LEU A 147 -14.48 -1.42 5.56
CA LEU A 147 -15.62 -1.19 6.45
C LEU A 147 -16.59 -0.15 5.87
N PHE A 148 -16.07 0.95 5.31
CA PHE A 148 -16.90 1.98 4.68
C PHE A 148 -17.71 1.43 3.50
N LEU A 149 -17.06 0.71 2.59
CA LEU A 149 -17.71 0.11 1.43
C LEU A 149 -18.75 -0.95 1.82
N GLN A 150 -18.52 -1.66 2.92
CA GLN A 150 -19.41 -2.71 3.43
C GLN A 150 -20.61 -2.15 4.20
N SER A 151 -20.39 -1.19 5.09
CA SER A 151 -21.40 -0.71 6.06
C SER A 151 -22.18 0.52 5.59
N VAL A 152 -21.61 1.30 4.67
CA VAL A 152 -22.23 2.51 4.14
C VAL A 152 -22.47 2.29 2.65
N PRO A 153 -23.70 2.00 2.19
CA PRO A 153 -24.03 2.02 0.77
C PRO A 153 -23.88 3.42 0.14
N LYS A 154 -23.63 3.51 -1.18
CA LYS A 154 -23.47 4.79 -1.89
C LYS A 154 -24.65 5.75 -1.64
N ALA A 155 -25.89 5.26 -1.74
CA ALA A 155 -27.11 6.05 -1.58
C ALA A 155 -27.41 6.52 -0.15
N THR A 156 -26.56 6.15 0.81
CA THR A 156 -26.74 6.50 2.22
C THR A 156 -26.68 8.01 2.43
N LYS A 157 -27.63 8.58 3.16
CA LYS A 157 -27.56 10.01 3.51
C LYS A 157 -26.50 10.22 4.59
N ILE A 158 -25.84 11.38 4.58
CA ILE A 158 -24.78 11.69 5.54
C ILE A 158 -25.25 11.67 7.00
N ASN A 159 -26.51 12.07 7.26
CA ASN A 159 -27.11 12.07 8.59
C ASN A 159 -27.87 10.77 8.91
N SER A 160 -27.56 9.68 8.21
CA SER A 160 -28.21 8.40 8.47
C SER A 160 -27.58 7.69 9.67
N PRO A 161 -28.34 6.84 10.40
CA PRO A 161 -27.77 6.04 11.49
C PRO A 161 -26.60 5.15 11.05
N GLY A 162 -26.63 4.62 9.82
CA GLY A 162 -25.54 3.79 9.29
C GLY A 162 -24.23 4.57 9.11
N MET A 163 -24.31 5.81 8.63
CA MET A 163 -23.14 6.67 8.53
C MET A 163 -22.63 7.08 9.92
N GLU A 164 -23.53 7.39 10.85
CA GLU A 164 -23.17 7.75 12.22
C GLU A 164 -22.48 6.58 12.95
N LEU A 165 -23.00 5.37 12.82
CA LEU A 165 -22.38 4.15 13.37
C LEU A 165 -20.97 3.94 12.83
N PHE A 166 -20.76 4.09 11.53
CA PHE A 166 -19.43 4.01 10.92
C PHE A 166 -18.48 5.09 11.48
N LEU A 167 -18.96 6.34 11.58
CA LEU A 167 -18.16 7.47 12.06
C LEU A 167 -17.83 7.42 13.56
N ASN A 168 -18.64 6.70 14.35
CA ASN A 168 -18.40 6.46 15.76
C ASN A 168 -17.39 5.33 16.01
N GLY A 169 -17.02 4.57 14.98
CA GLY A 169 -15.97 3.54 15.05
C GLY A 169 -14.54 4.09 15.05
N PHE A 170 -14.35 5.38 14.75
CA PHE A 170 -13.02 6.00 14.73
C PHE A 170 -12.58 6.44 16.12
N GLU A 171 -11.29 6.25 16.41
CA GLU A 171 -10.68 6.75 17.64
C GLU A 171 -10.68 8.29 17.67
N LYS A 172 -11.06 8.86 18.83
CA LYS A 172 -11.18 10.31 18.98
C LYS A 172 -9.82 10.98 19.08
N GLY A 173 -9.66 12.11 18.39
CA GLY A 173 -8.50 12.98 18.51
C GLY A 173 -7.66 13.04 17.24
N MET A 174 -6.61 13.86 17.29
CA MET A 174 -5.71 14.06 16.16
C MET A 174 -4.69 12.91 16.06
N PRO A 175 -4.20 12.58 14.85
CA PRO A 175 -3.07 11.67 14.69
C PRO A 175 -1.83 12.17 15.46
N PRO A 176 -0.92 11.27 15.90
CA PRO A 176 -0.92 9.83 15.62
C PRO A 176 -1.76 8.98 16.59
N ALA A 177 -2.40 9.59 17.59
CA ALA A 177 -3.12 8.87 18.65
C ALA A 177 -4.65 8.79 18.44
N GLY A 178 -5.18 9.49 17.44
CA GLY A 178 -6.60 9.46 17.08
C GLY A 178 -6.81 9.59 15.57
N GLN A 179 -8.06 9.48 15.14
CA GLN A 179 -8.44 9.31 13.74
C GLN A 179 -9.40 10.40 13.23
N ASP A 180 -9.37 11.60 13.82
CA ASP A 180 -10.25 12.70 13.45
C ASP A 180 -10.12 13.09 11.97
N TYR A 181 -8.91 12.98 11.38
CA TYR A 181 -8.71 13.23 9.96
C TYR A 181 -9.30 12.13 9.08
N LEU A 182 -9.17 10.84 9.44
CA LEU A 182 -9.86 9.76 8.72
C LEU A 182 -11.38 9.94 8.79
N LYS A 183 -11.92 10.25 9.97
CA LYS A 183 -13.34 10.55 10.16
C LYS A 183 -13.82 11.68 9.23
N GLN A 184 -13.07 12.77 9.15
CA GLN A 184 -13.35 13.89 8.23
C GLN A 184 -13.27 13.44 6.76
N ALA A 185 -12.28 12.64 6.39
CA ALA A 185 -12.12 12.18 5.01
C ALA A 185 -13.33 11.36 4.53
N PHE A 186 -13.79 10.39 5.32
CA PHE A 186 -14.96 9.58 4.95
C PHE A 186 -16.26 10.39 4.95
N LEU A 187 -16.39 11.40 5.82
CA LEU A 187 -17.47 12.38 5.74
C LEU A 187 -17.46 13.11 4.38
N HIS A 188 -16.29 13.58 3.92
CA HIS A 188 -16.17 14.25 2.63
C HIS A 188 -16.50 13.31 1.46
N TYR A 189 -16.05 12.05 1.48
CA TYR A 189 -16.45 11.07 0.47
C TYR A 189 -17.97 10.83 0.43
N GLN A 190 -18.64 10.84 1.58
CA GLN A 190 -20.10 10.67 1.61
C GLN A 190 -20.85 11.95 1.15
N LYS A 191 -20.31 13.15 1.40
CA LYS A 191 -20.91 14.43 0.95
C LYS A 191 -21.04 14.53 -0.57
N ILE A 192 -20.11 13.91 -1.33
CA ILE A 192 -20.13 13.90 -2.81
C ILE A 192 -21.49 13.43 -3.35
N GLN A 193 -22.16 12.51 -2.65
CA GLN A 193 -23.40 11.87 -3.12
C GLN A 193 -24.57 12.83 -3.23
N SER A 194 -24.60 13.87 -2.40
CA SER A 194 -25.64 14.90 -2.40
C SER A 194 -25.21 16.18 -3.11
N GLU A 195 -23.93 16.30 -3.48
CA GLU A 195 -23.41 17.48 -4.16
C GLU A 195 -23.77 17.44 -5.66
N THR A 196 -24.11 18.59 -6.22
CA THR A 196 -24.45 18.75 -7.64
C THR A 196 -23.41 19.57 -8.39
N ASP A 197 -22.73 20.48 -7.70
CA ASP A 197 -21.68 21.30 -8.31
C ASP A 197 -20.41 20.47 -8.56
N PRO A 198 -19.97 20.33 -9.82
CA PRO A 198 -18.80 19.52 -10.15
C PRO A 198 -17.49 20.05 -9.53
N ILE A 199 -17.34 21.36 -9.31
CA ILE A 199 -16.17 21.96 -8.68
C ILE A 199 -16.12 21.58 -7.20
N ILE A 200 -17.26 21.65 -6.52
CA ILE A 200 -17.36 21.25 -5.12
C ILE A 200 -17.12 19.75 -4.98
N LYS A 201 -17.65 18.91 -5.88
CA LYS A 201 -17.37 17.45 -5.88
C LYS A 201 -15.89 17.14 -5.94
N VAL A 202 -15.15 17.71 -6.88
CA VAL A 202 -13.70 17.47 -7.02
C VAL A 202 -12.96 17.97 -5.79
N SER A 203 -13.37 19.12 -5.26
CA SER A 203 -12.78 19.70 -4.05
C SER A 203 -13.02 18.83 -2.81
N LEU A 204 -14.19 18.20 -2.69
CA LEU A 204 -14.48 17.22 -1.65
C LEU A 204 -13.62 15.96 -1.78
N VAL A 205 -13.41 15.44 -3.00
CA VAL A 205 -12.52 14.29 -3.23
C VAL A 205 -11.08 14.65 -2.85
N LEU A 206 -10.58 15.80 -3.32
CA LEU A 206 -9.24 16.29 -3.00
C LEU A 206 -9.06 16.47 -1.49
N LEU A 207 -10.01 17.13 -0.84
CA LEU A 207 -9.96 17.35 0.61
C LEU A 207 -9.98 16.02 1.38
N ALA A 208 -10.80 15.05 0.96
CA ALA A 208 -10.80 13.71 1.55
C ALA A 208 -9.42 13.05 1.44
N ASN A 209 -8.81 13.08 0.25
CA ASN A 209 -7.47 12.52 0.01
C ASN A 209 -6.41 13.21 0.87
N LEU A 210 -6.45 14.54 0.97
CA LEU A 210 -5.50 15.32 1.79
C LEU A 210 -5.65 15.02 3.28
N LYS A 211 -6.89 14.85 3.76
CA LYS A 211 -7.15 14.46 5.15
C LYS A 211 -6.55 13.10 5.47
N ILE A 212 -6.66 12.13 4.57
CA ILE A 212 -6.03 10.82 4.75
C ILE A 212 -4.50 10.94 4.69
N GLY A 213 -3.95 11.80 3.82
CA GLY A 213 -2.50 12.03 3.77
C GLY A 213 -1.92 12.80 4.96
N LEU A 214 -2.74 13.53 5.72
CA LEU A 214 -2.35 14.20 6.97
C LEU A 214 -2.51 13.31 8.21
N HIS A 215 -3.19 12.17 8.07
CA HIS A 215 -3.33 11.15 9.10
C HIS A 215 -2.07 10.30 9.20
#